data_AF-A0A2W6RW85-F1
#
_entry.id   AF-A0A2W6RW85-F1
#
_cell.length_a   1.000
_cell.length_b   1.000
_cell.length_c   1.000
_cell.angle_alpha   90.00
_cell.angle_beta   90.00
_cell.angle_gamma   90.00
#
_symmetry.space_group_name_H-M   'P 1'
#
loop_
_entity.id
_entity.type
_entity.pdbx_description
1 polymer ?
#
loop_
_entity_poly.entity_id
_entity_poly.type
_entity_poly.pdbx_seq_one_letter_code
_entity_poly.pdbx_strand_id
1 'polypeptide(L)' 'ERDKSGSGIGVENLKKRLSLLYPEKHEFHSHLNNGMYIAEMKLKTK' A
#
# COMPACT_ATOMS: atom_id res chain seq x y z
N GLU A 1 -6.84 -8.86 17.71
CA GLU A 1 -5.70 -7.93 17.55
C GLU A 1 -6.02 -6.96 16.43
N ARG A 2 -5.61 -5.69 16.52
CA ARG A 2 -5.89 -4.68 15.48
C ARG A 2 -4.95 -4.92 14.30
N ASP A 3 -5.49 -5.01 13.08
CA ASP A 3 -4.72 -5.12 11.85
C ASP A 3 -3.74 -3.94 11.73
N LYS A 4 -2.43 -4.25 11.69
CA LYS A 4 -1.34 -3.27 11.55
C LYS A 4 -0.71 -3.28 10.16
N SER A 5 -1.32 -3.99 9.20
CA SER A 5 -0.75 -4.22 7.87
C SER A 5 -0.45 -2.93 7.08
N GLY A 6 -1.08 -1.81 7.45
CA GLY A 6 -0.89 -0.51 6.80
C GLY A 6 -0.11 0.54 7.58
N SER A 7 0.44 0.23 8.77
CA SER A 7 0.93 1.24 9.73
C SER A 7 2.46 1.32 9.90
N GLY A 8 3.23 0.54 9.15
CA GLY A 8 4.70 0.59 9.20
C GLY A 8 5.26 1.81 8.47
N ILE A 9 6.38 2.38 8.96
CA ILE A 9 7.05 3.54 8.34
C ILE A 9 7.40 3.28 6.86
N GLY A 10 7.77 2.04 6.51
CA GLY A 10 8.02 1.65 5.11
C GLY A 10 6.79 1.74 4.22
N VAL A 11 5.63 1.31 4.73
CA VAL A 11 4.34 1.37 4.02
C VAL A 11 3.85 2.81 3.88
N GLU A 12 4.03 3.63 4.91
CA GLU A 12 3.71 5.05 4.87
C GLU A 12 4.59 5.80 3.84
N ASN A 13 5.89 5.53 3.84
CA ASN A 13 6.81 6.12 2.86
C ASN A 13 6.50 5.66 1.43
N LEU A 14 6.10 4.41 1.23
CA LEU A 14 5.65 3.92 -0.07
C LEU A 14 4.42 4.71 -0.55
N LYS A 15 3.39 4.86 0.30
CA LYS A 15 2.19 5.66 -0.03
C LYS A 15 2.55 7.09 -0.42
N LYS A 16 3.41 7.77 0.37
CA LYS A 16 3.89 9.13 0.06
C LYS A 16 4.58 9.20 -1.31
N ARG A 17 5.47 8.24 -1.61
CA ARG A 17 6.18 8.19 -2.90
C ARG A 17 5.23 7.93 -4.06
N LEU A 18 4.25 7.05 -3.89
CA LEU A 18 3.23 6.80 -4.91
C LEU A 18 2.38 8.04 -5.19
N SER A 19 2.00 8.79 -4.16
CA SER A 19 1.28 10.07 -4.34
C SER A 19 2.11 11.12 -5.09
N LEU A 20 3.43 11.14 -4.92
CA LEU A 20 4.33 12.07 -5.61
C LEU A 20 4.63 11.65 -7.06
N LEU A 21 4.93 10.37 -7.29
CA LEU A 21 5.38 9.85 -8.59
C LEU A 21 4.22 9.49 -9.52
N TYR A 22 3.09 9.04 -8.97
CA TYR A 22 1.93 8.55 -9.71
C TYR A 22 0.64 9.19 -9.17
N PRO A 23 0.51 10.53 -9.16
CA PRO A 23 -0.70 11.20 -8.69
C PRO A 23 -1.92 10.67 -9.44
N GLU A 24 -2.93 10.21 -8.70
CA GLU A 24 -4.18 9.62 -9.21
C GLU A 24 -4.00 8.40 -10.14
N LYS A 25 -2.80 7.84 -10.19
CA LYS A 25 -2.41 6.73 -11.09
C LYS A 25 -1.97 5.49 -10.32
N HIS A 26 -2.36 5.40 -9.05
CA HIS A 26 -2.03 4.25 -8.21
C HIS A 26 -3.18 3.87 -7.29
N GLU A 27 -3.29 2.57 -7.03
CA GLU A 27 -4.03 2.01 -5.90
C GLU A 27 -3.03 1.19 -5.08
N PHE A 28 -3.03 1.36 -3.77
CA PHE A 28 -2.24 0.54 -2.86
C PHE A 28 -3.08 0.17 -1.65
N HIS A 29 -3.19 -1.13 -1.39
CA HIS A 29 -3.87 -1.66 -0.22
C HIS A 29 -3.10 -2.83 0.38
N SER A 30 -3.24 -2.98 1.69
CA SER A 30 -2.60 -4.03 2.46
C SER A 30 -3.57 -4.54 3.50
N HIS A 31 -3.59 -5.84 3.74
CA HIS A 31 -4.46 -6.46 4.72
C HIS A 31 -3.85 -7.76 5.26
N LEU A 32 -4.33 -8.20 6.42
CA LEU A 32 -4.06 -9.54 6.95
C LEU A 32 -5.18 -10.50 6.53
N ASN A 33 -4.82 -11.62 5.93
CA ASN A 33 -5.75 -12.69 5.57
C ASN A 33 -5.16 -14.04 5.99
N ASN A 34 -5.84 -14.78 6.88
CA ASN A 34 -5.43 -16.11 7.35
C ASN A 34 -3.95 -16.21 7.79
N GLY A 35 -3.46 -15.21 8.54
CA GLY A 35 -2.06 -15.15 8.99
C GLY A 35 -1.05 -14.72 7.92
N MET A 36 -1.52 -14.48 6.70
CA MET A 36 -0.71 -13.94 5.60
C MET A 36 -0.85 -12.43 5.53
N TYR A 37 0.29 -11.76 5.39
CA TYR A 37 0.34 -10.35 5.02
C TYR A 37 0.22 -10.23 3.50
N ILE A 38 -0.84 -9.57 3.04
CA ILE A 38 -1.10 -9.34 1.61
C ILE A 38 -0.95 -7.85 1.33
N ALA A 39 -0.11 -7.52 0.35
CA ALA A 39 0.05 -6.18 -0.18
C ALA A 39 -0.19 -6.20 -1.69
N GLU A 40 -1.09 -5.34 -2.14
CA GLU A 40 -1.52 -5.26 -3.52
C GLU A 40 -1.33 -3.82 -4.01
N MET A 41 -0.80 -3.69 -5.21
CA MET A 41 -0.55 -2.40 -5.84
C MET A 41 -0.97 -2.48 -7.30
N LYS A 42 -1.72 -1.49 -7.75
CA LYS A 42 -1.97 -1.25 -9.18
C LYS A 42 -1.37 0.08 -9.56
N LEU A 43 -0.69 0.09 -10.71
CA LEU A 43 -0.18 1.30 -11.33
C LEU A 43 -0.82 1.45 -12.69
N LYS A 44 -1.29 2.67 -12.98
CA LYS A 44 -1.73 3.02 -14.32
C LYS A 44 -0.52 3.51 -15.12
N THR A 45 0.03 2.61 -15.92
CA THR A 45 1.11 2.91 -16.86
C THR A 45 0.50 3.04 -18.27
N LYS A 46 0.45 4.28 -18.78
CA LYS A 46 -0.24 4.73 -20.01
C LYS A 46 -1.71 5.13 -19.78
#